data_AF-A0A7S3HJT2-F1
#
_entry.id   AF-A0A7S3HJT2-F1
#
_cell.length_a   1.000
_cell.length_b   1.000
_cell.length_c   1.000
_cell.angle_alpha   90.00
_cell.angle_beta   90.00
_cell.angle_gamma   90.00
#
_symmetry.space_group_name_H-M   'P 1'
#
loop_
_entity.id
_entity.type
_entity.pdbx_description
1 polymer ?
#
loop_
_entity_poly.entity_id
_entity_poly.type
_entity_poly.pdbx_seq_one_letter_code
_entity_poly.pdbx_strand_id
1 'polypeptide(L)'
;AFSFDASILAALPNAFLKASSARGPFDVMVLEQVGKDLTQRVAVLDSSLSKAEEAKAADAAAVREATEKLQVLSAAQQAGADAFTAAQVAEKEAKTALQDVQQTLKDVGPELRKLAKELSSAEYYLESFRRGPM
;
A
#
# COMPACT_ATOMS: atom_id res chain seq x y z
N ALA A 1 29.39 23.87 9.17
CA ALA A 1 30.78 24.36 9.15
C ALA A 1 31.22 24.62 10.59
N PHE A 2 32.39 24.13 10.99
CA PHE A 2 32.93 24.34 12.33
C PHE A 2 33.42 25.79 12.48
N SER A 3 32.61 26.66 13.10
CA SER A 3 32.96 28.08 13.28
C SER A 3 33.84 28.25 14.51
N PHE A 4 35.15 28.05 14.34
CA PHE A 4 36.13 28.53 15.31
C PHE A 4 36.51 29.96 14.93
N ASP A 5 36.93 30.76 15.92
CA ASP A 5 37.48 32.08 15.64
C ASP A 5 38.75 31.96 14.78
N ALA A 6 38.77 32.69 13.66
CA ALA A 6 39.85 32.60 12.67
C ALA A 6 41.20 33.10 13.22
N SER A 7 41.17 34.10 14.12
CA SER A 7 42.37 34.64 14.76
C SER A 7 42.92 33.67 15.82
N ILE A 8 42.04 32.98 16.55
CA ILE A 8 42.43 31.88 17.46
C ILE A 8 43.06 30.74 16.67
N LEU A 9 42.45 30.31 15.55
CA LEU A 9 43.00 29.26 14.69
C LEU A 9 44.36 29.64 14.08
N ALA A 10 44.55 30.90 13.69
CA ALA A 10 45.82 31.38 13.16
C ALA A 10 46.94 31.42 14.23
N ALA A 11 46.58 31.70 15.48
CA ALA A 11 47.53 31.75 16.61
C ALA A 11 47.87 30.36 17.19
N LEU A 12 46.97 29.39 17.03
CA LEU A 12 47.05 28.07 17.63
C LEU A 12 48.34 27.28 17.32
N PRO A 13 48.86 27.27 16.07
CA PRO A 13 50.10 26.56 15.76
C PRO A 13 51.31 27.11 16.54
N ASN A 14 51.40 28.43 16.68
CA ASN A 14 52.51 29.06 17.40
C ASN A 14 52.46 28.78 18.91
N ALA A 15 51.25 28.74 19.48
CA ALA A 15 51.04 28.34 20.88
C ALA A 15 51.44 26.87 21.13
N PHE A 16 51.17 25.97 20.18
CA PHE A 16 51.55 24.56 20.28
C PHE A 16 53.04 24.29 20.06
N LEU A 17 53.71 25.06 19.20
CA LEU A 17 55.15 24.94 18.92
C LEU A 17 56.02 25.33 20.12
N LYS A 18 55.52 26.21 20.99
CA LYS A 18 56.23 26.60 22.22
C LYS A 18 56.11 25.51 23.28
N ALA A 19 57.23 25.23 23.95
CA ALA A 19 57.26 24.43 25.18
C ALA A 19 56.35 25.07 26.24
N SER A 20 55.74 24.26 27.11
CA SER A 20 54.77 24.75 28.10
C SER A 20 55.31 25.88 28.99
N SER A 21 56.60 25.82 29.35
CA SER A 21 57.28 26.84 30.16
C SER A 21 57.59 28.14 29.40
N ALA A 22 57.54 28.11 28.06
CA ALA A 22 57.82 29.25 27.18
C ALA A 22 56.55 29.89 26.59
N ARG A 23 55.36 29.39 26.96
CA ARG A 23 54.07 29.95 26.54
C ARG A 23 53.79 31.24 27.30
N GLY A 24 53.54 32.31 26.57
CA GLY A 24 53.11 33.57 27.15
C GLY A 24 51.61 33.59 27.45
N PRO A 25 51.09 34.64 28.10
CA PRO A 25 49.68 34.76 28.45
C PRO A 25 48.73 34.61 27.25
N PHE A 26 49.13 35.09 26.08
CA PHE A 26 48.36 34.94 24.85
C PHE A 26 48.28 33.49 24.35
N ASP A 27 49.38 32.73 24.42
CA ASP A 27 49.39 31.32 24.01
C ASP A 27 48.47 30.48 24.92
N VAL A 28 48.45 30.79 26.22
CA VAL A 28 47.55 30.17 27.20
C VAL A 28 46.09 30.49 26.88
N MET A 29 45.76 31.77 26.63
CA MET A 29 44.41 32.19 26.27
C MET A 29 43.90 31.49 25.00
N VAL A 30 44.74 31.37 23.97
CA VAL A 30 44.40 30.67 22.71
C VAL A 30 44.05 29.20 22.97
N LEU A 31 44.86 28.50 23.77
CA LEU A 31 44.61 27.09 24.12
C LEU A 31 43.35 26.91 24.97
N GLU A 32 43.12 27.81 25.94
CA GLU A 32 41.91 27.80 26.76
C GLU A 32 40.65 28.03 25.93
N GLN A 33 40.69 28.98 24.99
CA GLN A 33 39.55 29.29 24.14
C GLN A 33 39.21 28.13 23.21
N VAL A 34 40.21 27.51 22.58
CA VAL A 34 39.99 26.30 21.75
C VAL A 34 39.45 25.15 22.60
N GLY A 35 39.97 24.95 23.82
CA GLY A 35 39.48 23.93 24.73
C GLY A 35 38.00 24.13 25.11
N LYS A 36 37.60 25.38 25.38
CA LYS A 36 36.20 25.76 25.64
C LYS A 36 35.32 25.48 24.42
N ASP A 37 35.74 25.93 23.24
CA ASP A 37 34.99 25.76 21.99
C ASP A 37 34.78 24.27 21.65
N LEU A 38 35.82 23.44 21.82
CA LEU A 38 35.73 21.99 21.63
C LEU A 38 34.77 21.35 22.62
N THR A 39 34.88 21.70 23.90
CA THR A 39 34.00 21.17 24.96
C THR A 39 32.53 21.50 24.71
N GLN A 40 32.26 22.76 24.34
CA GLN A 40 30.90 23.20 24.01
C GLN A 40 30.32 22.40 22.83
N ARG A 41 31.13 22.10 21.82
CA ARG A 41 30.68 21.33 20.65
C ARG A 41 30.43 19.87 20.97
N VAL A 42 31.28 19.25 21.79
CA VAL A 42 31.03 17.90 22.29
C VAL A 42 29.67 17.86 22.98
N ALA A 43 29.39 18.81 23.87
CA ALA A 43 28.09 18.90 24.55
C ALA A 43 26.90 19.09 23.57
N VAL A 44 27.06 19.88 22.51
CA VAL A 44 26.01 20.05 21.48
C VAL A 44 25.78 18.76 20.69
N LEU A 45 26.86 18.05 20.33
CA LEU A 45 26.77 16.78 19.62
C LEU A 45 26.14 15.70 20.49
N ASP A 46 26.53 15.60 21.76
CA ASP A 46 25.94 14.68 22.73
C ASP A 46 24.45 14.96 22.93
N SER A 47 24.06 16.25 23.04
CA SER A 47 22.65 16.63 23.12
C SER A 47 21.88 16.24 21.85
N SER A 48 22.48 16.39 20.68
CA SER A 48 21.86 16.02 19.40
C SER A 48 21.71 14.51 19.26
N LEU A 49 22.72 13.75 19.67
CA LEU A 49 22.71 12.28 19.67
C LEU A 49 21.63 11.75 20.62
N SER A 50 21.59 12.27 21.85
CA SER A 50 20.59 11.88 22.85
C SER A 50 19.16 12.10 22.35
N LYS A 51 18.88 13.27 21.75
CA LYS A 51 17.57 13.55 21.11
C LYS A 51 17.26 12.61 19.94
N ALA A 52 18.26 12.27 19.13
CA ALA A 52 18.09 11.35 18.01
C ALA A 52 17.83 9.92 18.48
N GLU A 53 18.46 9.48 19.58
CA GLU A 53 18.21 8.17 20.18
C GLU A 53 16.79 8.04 20.74
N GLU A 54 16.28 9.10 21.40
CA GLU A 54 14.89 9.15 21.88
C GLU A 54 13.89 9.00 20.73
N ALA A 55 14.12 9.70 19.61
CA ALA A 55 13.25 9.62 18.43
C ALA A 55 13.31 8.25 17.74
N LYS A 56 14.48 7.61 17.71
CA LYS A 56 14.72 6.36 16.98
C LYS A 56 13.78 5.22 17.38
N ALA A 57 13.50 5.06 18.68
CA ALA A 57 12.61 4.00 19.16
C ALA A 57 11.15 4.24 18.71
N ALA A 58 10.68 5.49 18.79
CA ALA A 58 9.35 5.88 18.33
C ALA A 58 9.21 5.71 16.81
N ASP A 59 10.21 6.15 16.04
CA ASP A 59 10.23 6.02 14.58
C ASP A 59 10.24 4.54 14.16
N ALA A 60 11.05 3.70 14.82
CA ALA A 60 11.09 2.27 14.54
C ALA A 60 9.73 1.59 14.83
N ALA A 61 9.05 1.97 15.91
CA ALA A 61 7.72 1.48 16.22
C ALA A 61 6.68 1.94 15.18
N ALA A 62 6.70 3.21 14.78
CA ALA A 62 5.81 3.76 13.78
C ALA A 62 6.00 3.08 12.41
N VAL A 63 7.25 2.85 11.99
CA VAL A 63 7.57 2.13 10.74
C VAL A 63 7.05 0.70 10.79
N ARG A 64 7.23 0.01 11.92
CA ARG A 64 6.74 -1.37 12.08
C ARG A 64 5.21 -1.42 11.98
N GLU A 65 4.52 -0.54 12.69
CA GLU A 65 3.05 -0.47 12.65
C GLU A 65 2.53 -0.16 11.25
N ALA A 66 3.15 0.81 10.56
CA ALA A 66 2.79 1.16 9.18
C ALA A 66 3.02 -0.02 8.21
N THR A 67 4.11 -0.77 8.40
CA THR A 67 4.44 -1.95 7.58
C THR A 67 3.42 -3.07 7.80
N GLU A 68 3.07 -3.36 9.05
CA GLU A 68 2.05 -4.37 9.40
C GLU A 68 0.68 -3.98 8.81
N LYS A 69 0.26 -2.72 8.94
CA LYS A 69 -0.97 -2.20 8.33
C LYS A 69 -0.95 -2.33 6.80
N LEU A 70 0.17 -1.98 6.16
CA LEU A 70 0.31 -2.08 4.70
C LEU A 70 0.16 -3.52 4.22
N GLN A 71 0.77 -4.49 4.91
CA GLN A 71 0.65 -5.90 4.57
C GLN A 71 -0.81 -6.38 4.65
N VAL A 72 -1.52 -6.02 5.72
CA VAL A 72 -2.93 -6.40 5.89
C VAL A 72 -3.81 -5.79 4.79
N LEU A 73 -3.63 -4.49 4.51
CA LEU A 73 -4.42 -3.81 3.48
C LEU A 73 -4.11 -4.33 2.07
N SER A 74 -2.85 -4.65 1.79
CA SER A 74 -2.45 -5.23 0.50
C SER A 74 -3.07 -6.62 0.29
N ALA A 75 -3.09 -7.47 1.33
CA ALA A 75 -3.74 -8.77 1.26
C ALA A 75 -5.26 -8.64 1.04
N ALA A 76 -5.91 -7.70 1.73
CA ALA A 76 -7.34 -7.44 1.56
C ALA A 76 -7.66 -6.89 0.15
N GLN A 77 -6.81 -6.01 -0.38
CA GLN A 77 -6.93 -5.49 -1.73
C GLN A 77 -6.84 -6.62 -2.77
N GLN A 78 -5.85 -7.50 -2.63
CA GLN A 78 -5.69 -8.64 -3.56
C GLN A 78 -6.91 -9.56 -3.51
N ALA A 79 -7.36 -9.94 -2.32
CA ALA A 79 -8.55 -10.76 -2.15
C ALA A 79 -9.81 -10.11 -2.77
N GLY A 80 -9.95 -8.79 -2.63
CA GLY A 80 -11.04 -8.03 -3.26
C GLY A 80 -10.95 -8.03 -4.78
N ALA A 81 -9.74 -7.87 -5.34
CA ALA A 81 -9.51 -7.92 -6.79
C ALA A 81 -9.81 -9.30 -7.38
N ASP A 82 -9.40 -10.36 -6.68
CA ASP A 82 -9.67 -11.75 -7.08
C ASP A 82 -11.18 -12.04 -7.05
N ALA A 83 -11.87 -11.63 -5.98
CA ALA A 83 -13.32 -11.78 -5.84
C ALA A 83 -14.09 -11.01 -6.92
N PHE A 84 -13.66 -9.78 -7.23
CA PHE A 84 -14.26 -8.99 -8.31
C PHE A 84 -14.09 -9.65 -9.68
N THR A 85 -12.90 -10.18 -9.95
CA THR A 85 -12.62 -10.88 -11.21
C THR A 85 -13.47 -12.14 -11.34
N ALA A 86 -13.57 -12.93 -10.28
CA ALA A 86 -14.43 -14.12 -10.25
C ALA A 86 -15.90 -13.76 -10.46
N ALA A 87 -16.41 -12.72 -9.79
CA ALA A 87 -17.77 -12.24 -9.97
C ALA A 87 -18.06 -11.77 -11.40
N GLN A 88 -17.10 -11.08 -12.05
CA GLN A 88 -17.25 -10.64 -13.43
C GLN A 88 -17.31 -11.82 -14.42
N VAL A 89 -16.51 -12.86 -14.19
CA VAL A 89 -16.57 -14.09 -15.00
C VAL A 89 -17.92 -14.76 -14.84
N ALA A 90 -18.37 -14.96 -13.59
CA ALA A 90 -19.67 -15.56 -13.30
C ALA A 90 -20.84 -14.76 -13.90
N GLU A 91 -20.77 -13.43 -13.86
CA GLU A 91 -21.78 -12.56 -14.48
C GLU A 91 -21.84 -12.75 -16.00
N LYS A 92 -20.68 -12.84 -16.67
CA LYS A 92 -20.60 -13.08 -18.11
C LYS A 92 -21.19 -14.43 -18.48
N GLU A 93 -20.81 -15.50 -17.77
CA GLU A 93 -21.33 -16.85 -17.98
C GLU A 93 -22.84 -16.91 -17.77
N ALA A 94 -23.35 -16.30 -16.69
CA ALA A 94 -24.79 -16.23 -16.42
C ALA A 94 -25.55 -15.46 -17.51
N LYS A 95 -24.98 -14.38 -18.04
CA LYS A 95 -25.58 -13.64 -19.16
C LYS A 95 -25.63 -14.47 -20.44
N THR A 96 -24.56 -15.20 -20.77
CA THR A 96 -24.55 -16.10 -21.93
C THR A 96 -25.59 -17.21 -21.77
N ALA A 97 -25.62 -17.88 -20.62
CA ALA A 97 -26.61 -18.92 -20.34
C ALA A 97 -28.05 -18.39 -20.42
N LEU A 98 -28.30 -17.18 -19.92
CA LEU A 98 -29.61 -16.53 -20.02
C LEU A 98 -30.00 -16.24 -21.48
N GLN A 99 -29.06 -15.80 -22.31
CA GLN A 99 -29.30 -15.60 -23.74
C GLN A 99 -29.63 -16.91 -24.46
N ASP A 100 -28.90 -17.99 -24.16
CA ASP A 100 -29.12 -19.31 -24.75
C ASP A 100 -30.50 -19.87 -24.37
N VAL A 101 -30.90 -19.75 -23.10
CA VAL A 101 -32.22 -20.15 -22.63
C VAL A 101 -33.32 -19.31 -23.26
N GLN A 102 -33.12 -17.99 -23.40
CA GLN A 102 -34.07 -17.12 -24.08
C GLN A 102 -34.24 -17.48 -25.55
N GLN A 103 -33.15 -17.84 -26.22
CA GLN A 103 -33.20 -18.27 -27.62
C GLN A 103 -33.94 -19.61 -27.75
N THR A 104 -33.61 -20.58 -26.90
CA THR A 104 -34.29 -21.88 -26.85
C THR A 104 -35.80 -21.72 -26.61
N LEU A 105 -36.19 -20.82 -25.70
CA LEU A 105 -37.61 -20.54 -25.43
C LEU A 105 -38.33 -19.94 -26.65
N LYS A 106 -37.66 -19.05 -27.40
CA LYS A 106 -38.19 -18.49 -28.65
C LYS A 106 -38.36 -19.56 -29.72
N ASP A 107 -37.47 -20.54 -29.78
CA ASP A 107 -37.49 -21.59 -30.79
C ASP A 107 -38.53 -22.69 -30.47
N VAL A 108 -38.65 -23.08 -29.19
CA VAL A 108 -39.59 -24.13 -28.73
C VAL A 108 -41.03 -23.62 -28.62
N GLY A 109 -41.24 -22.33 -28.33
CA GLY A 109 -42.58 -21.75 -28.17
C GLY A 109 -43.52 -21.95 -29.38
N PRO A 110 -43.08 -21.68 -30.62
CA PRO A 110 -43.83 -21.98 -31.84
C PRO A 110 -44.11 -23.47 -32.02
N GLU A 111 -43.15 -24.35 -31.75
CA GLU A 111 -43.33 -25.80 -31.85
C GLU A 111 -44.39 -26.31 -30.88
N LEU A 112 -44.36 -25.86 -29.62
CA LEU A 112 -45.38 -26.19 -28.63
C LEU A 112 -46.78 -25.73 -29.08
N ARG A 113 -46.89 -24.53 -29.66
CA ARG A 113 -48.18 -24.05 -30.21
C ARG A 113 -48.66 -24.89 -31.38
N LYS A 114 -47.75 -25.35 -32.23
CA LYS A 114 -48.07 -26.23 -33.36
C LYS A 114 -48.55 -27.60 -32.86
N LEU A 115 -47.79 -28.24 -31.98
CA LEU A 115 -48.14 -29.53 -31.38
C LEU A 115 -49.46 -29.46 -30.61
N ALA A 116 -49.73 -28.36 -29.89
CA ALA A 116 -51.01 -28.17 -29.20
C ALA A 116 -52.21 -28.09 -30.16
N LYS A 117 -52.05 -27.47 -31.33
CA LYS A 117 -53.09 -27.44 -32.37
C LYS A 117 -53.28 -28.79 -33.04
N GLU A 118 -52.20 -29.52 -33.28
CA GLU A 118 -52.25 -30.87 -33.85
C GLU A 118 -52.92 -31.85 -32.88
N LEU A 119 -52.59 -31.75 -31.59
CA LEU A 119 -53.24 -32.52 -30.51
C LEU A 119 -54.75 -32.26 -30.48
N SER A 120 -55.17 -30.99 -30.41
CA SER A 120 -56.61 -30.65 -30.35
C SER A 120 -57.37 -31.11 -31.59
N SER A 121 -56.73 -31.05 -32.76
CA SER A 121 -57.31 -31.57 -34.00
C SER A 121 -57.46 -33.09 -33.94
N ALA A 122 -56.42 -33.81 -33.50
CA ALA A 122 -56.46 -35.26 -33.36
C ALA A 122 -57.50 -35.73 -32.33
N GLU A 123 -57.63 -35.02 -31.21
CA GLU A 123 -58.67 -35.26 -30.20
C GLU A 123 -60.08 -35.08 -30.79
N TYR A 124 -60.30 -34.01 -31.55
CA TYR A 124 -61.58 -33.77 -32.25
C TYR A 124 -61.92 -34.88 -33.25
N TYR A 125 -60.96 -35.32 -34.07
CA TYR A 125 -61.18 -36.42 -35.02
C TYR A 125 -61.49 -37.74 -34.31
N LEU A 126 -60.78 -38.03 -33.22
CA LEU A 126 -60.97 -39.22 -32.42
C LEU A 126 -62.33 -39.22 -31.72
N GLU A 127 -62.79 -38.07 -31.21
CA GLU A 127 -64.14 -37.94 -30.64
C GLU A 127 -65.22 -38.12 -31.72
N SER A 128 -65.02 -37.51 -32.89
CA SER A 128 -65.92 -37.64 -34.04
C SER A 128 -66.02 -39.11 -34.50
N PHE A 129 -64.88 -39.82 -34.58
CA PHE A 129 -64.84 -41.24 -34.90
C PHE A 129 -65.56 -42.10 -33.85
N ARG A 130 -65.37 -41.80 -32.56
CA ARG A 130 -66.03 -42.51 -31.45
C ARG A 130 -67.54 -42.30 -31.39
N ARG A 131 -68.06 -41.16 -31.84
CA ARG A 131 -69.51 -40.91 -31.92
C ARG A 131 -70.20 -41.71 -33.04
N GLY A 132 -69.44 -42.27 -33.98
CA GLY A 132 -69.97 -43.00 -35.14
C GLY A 132 -70.62 -42.07 -36.18
N PRO A 133 -70.88 -42.56 -37.41
CA PRO A 133 -71.59 -41.78 -38.42
C PRO A 133 -73.03 -41.50 -37.95
N MET A 134 -73.49 -40.26 -38.12
CA MET A 134 -74.92 -39.95 -38.06
C MET A 134 -75.66 -40.73 -39.17
#